data_AF-A0A1W9L708-F1
#
_entry.id   AF-A0A1W9L708-F1
#
_cell.length_a   1.000
_cell.length_b   1.000
_cell.length_c   1.000
_cell.angle_alpha   90.00
_cell.angle_beta   90.00
_cell.angle_gamma   90.00
#
_symmetry.space_group_name_H-M   'P 1'
#
loop_
_entity.id
_entity.type
_entity.pdbx_description
1 polymer ?
#
loop_
_entity_poly.entity_id
_entity_poly.type
_entity_poly.pdbx_seq_one_letter_code
_entity_poly.pdbx_strand_id
1 'polypeptide(L)'
;MTLDDTIEILTFNLKLLGRRHKKNILISAGHHTDKKKMLPAIEALMKLDISLFATEGTSIFLNEYGIENQELYKIAEKKEPNILSFLQADRFDLVINILTGNYDYDEKTDSNFIRSLCIEQGIPLITDIDVAIQTIENLLKKHHAGFLRYKLGDSVEAWNLKHEFMNLITQNGGFACYHAHFDKAYLISMENLKLSQVNLQKKWDLYKYLKENYTREDLIERISRGVETMIRQGVTYCRTFIDADNIVKLLPINAVLEVREKYKNDIFLEIAVQPLHGVLDEESRYYFQKACEFADVIGGLPSRDRPTPEKHLDFILSLARDLGKPVDVHVDQENNPDENETELLAVKTIEYGLQGKVRCVHAISLAAKATSEQERILRLVKEAQLGIIVCPSAAISMKQLDKVAPIHNSIVPLKKLLEHDIPVYLGVDNIHDLFMPLVDGDMWFESRLLMEANRFYDIEKVAQIASDKSGFNKIN
;
A
#
# COMPACT_ATOMS: atom_id res chain seq x y z
N MET A 1 6.24 -11.45 -1.08
CA MET A 1 6.80 -12.73 -0.57
C MET A 1 7.38 -13.49 -1.74
N THR A 2 8.68 -13.77 -1.74
CA THR A 2 9.18 -14.86 -2.59
C THR A 2 8.46 -16.14 -2.18
N LEU A 3 8.24 -17.06 -3.12
CA LEU A 3 7.56 -18.34 -2.88
C LEU A 3 8.26 -19.26 -1.84
N ASP A 4 9.36 -18.82 -1.24
CA ASP A 4 10.30 -19.66 -0.48
C ASP A 4 10.22 -19.51 1.05
N ASP A 5 9.48 -18.54 1.60
CA ASP A 5 9.34 -18.38 3.06
C ASP A 5 8.05 -19.09 3.55
N THR A 6 8.16 -20.32 4.07
CA THR A 6 7.02 -21.04 4.66
C THR A 6 6.56 -20.38 5.98
N ILE A 7 5.32 -20.66 6.40
CA ILE A 7 4.77 -20.14 7.68
C ILE A 7 5.66 -20.53 8.86
N GLU A 8 6.25 -21.72 8.83
CA GLU A 8 7.19 -22.21 9.83
C GLU A 8 8.45 -21.35 9.89
N ILE A 9 9.00 -20.94 8.73
CA ILE A 9 10.17 -20.06 8.64
C ILE A 9 9.87 -18.68 9.20
N LEU A 10 8.70 -18.10 8.86
CA LEU A 10 8.27 -16.81 9.38
C LEU A 10 8.04 -16.86 10.91
N THR A 11 7.42 -17.94 11.40
CA THR A 11 7.19 -18.18 12.83
C THR A 11 8.51 -18.31 13.59
N PHE A 12 9.48 -19.03 13.02
CA PHE A 12 10.81 -19.15 13.62
C PHE A 12 11.54 -17.79 13.67
N ASN A 13 11.50 -17.02 12.57
CA ASN A 13 12.07 -15.67 12.54
C ASN A 13 11.45 -14.76 13.61
N LEU A 14 10.13 -14.85 13.85
CA LEU A 14 9.47 -14.12 14.93
C LEU A 14 9.99 -14.53 16.32
N LYS A 15 10.21 -15.84 16.56
CA LYS A 15 10.83 -16.32 17.81
C LYS A 15 12.24 -15.77 17.99
N LEU A 16 13.01 -15.57 16.90
CA LEU A 16 14.36 -14.99 16.98
C LEU A 16 14.37 -13.53 17.48
N LEU A 17 13.34 -12.74 17.20
CA LEU A 17 13.23 -11.33 17.63
C LEU A 17 13.03 -11.18 19.16
N GLY A 18 12.57 -12.23 19.85
CA GLY A 18 12.31 -12.21 21.28
C GLY A 18 13.57 -12.13 22.15
N ARG A 19 13.49 -11.43 23.29
CA ARG A 19 14.58 -11.12 24.27
C ARG A 19 15.37 -12.30 24.89
N ARG A 20 15.09 -13.56 24.55
CA ARG A 20 15.86 -14.69 25.10
C ARG A 20 17.31 -14.61 24.60
N HIS A 21 18.27 -14.59 25.54
CA HIS A 21 19.70 -14.39 25.28
C HIS A 21 20.34 -15.49 24.43
N LYS A 22 19.95 -16.75 24.61
CA LYS A 22 20.37 -17.89 23.78
C LYS A 22 19.14 -18.64 23.26
N LYS A 23 19.15 -18.99 21.97
CA LYS A 23 18.08 -19.78 21.34
C LYS A 23 18.42 -21.25 21.39
N ASN A 24 17.43 -22.10 21.66
CA ASN A 24 17.65 -23.53 21.85
C ASN A 24 17.15 -24.30 20.62
N ILE A 25 18.03 -25.04 19.97
CA ILE A 25 17.71 -25.79 18.74
C ILE A 25 17.98 -27.27 18.98
N LEU A 26 17.01 -28.12 18.69
CA LEU A 26 17.18 -29.57 18.70
C LEU A 26 17.45 -30.08 17.29
N ILE A 27 18.51 -30.87 17.10
CA ILE A 27 18.76 -31.62 15.87
C ILE A 27 18.71 -33.12 16.17
N SER A 28 17.84 -33.81 15.47
CA SER A 28 17.75 -35.26 15.46
C SER A 28 17.73 -35.75 14.03
N ALA A 29 18.80 -36.43 13.61
CA ALA A 29 18.89 -37.06 12.30
C ALA A 29 19.43 -38.49 12.49
N GLY A 30 18.83 -39.47 11.83
CA GLY A 30 19.26 -40.85 12.03
C GLY A 30 20.40 -41.29 11.09
N HIS A 31 20.30 -41.07 9.77
CA HIS A 31 21.33 -41.52 8.84
C HIS A 31 22.59 -40.65 8.87
N HIS A 32 23.76 -41.30 8.82
CA HIS A 32 25.05 -40.60 8.77
C HIS A 32 25.20 -39.72 7.50
N THR A 33 24.60 -40.13 6.38
CA THR A 33 24.58 -39.33 5.14
C THR A 33 23.88 -37.98 5.32
N ASP A 34 22.78 -37.97 6.07
CA ASP A 34 21.98 -36.77 6.31
C ASP A 34 22.71 -35.80 7.23
N LYS A 35 23.30 -36.34 8.31
CA LYS A 35 24.16 -35.57 9.23
C LYS A 35 25.31 -34.90 8.49
N LYS A 36 25.98 -35.63 7.57
CA LYS A 36 27.08 -35.11 6.76
C LYS A 36 26.64 -34.03 5.78
N LYS A 37 25.45 -34.15 5.19
CA LYS A 37 24.89 -33.13 4.27
C LYS A 37 24.54 -31.84 5.01
N MET A 38 24.04 -31.95 6.25
CA MET A 38 23.69 -30.79 7.08
C MET A 38 24.89 -30.12 7.77
N LEU A 39 26.02 -30.82 7.91
CA LEU A 39 27.18 -30.34 8.67
C LEU A 39 27.61 -28.90 8.32
N PRO A 40 27.77 -28.48 7.05
CA PRO A 40 28.17 -27.11 6.74
C PRO A 40 27.16 -26.05 7.25
N ALA A 41 25.88 -26.37 7.19
CA ALA A 41 24.83 -25.50 7.71
C ALA A 41 24.90 -25.43 9.25
N ILE A 42 25.09 -26.57 9.93
CA ILE A 42 25.21 -26.62 11.40
C ILE A 42 26.44 -25.83 11.88
N GLU A 43 27.60 -26.01 11.24
CA GLU A 43 28.82 -25.23 11.55
C GLU A 43 28.59 -23.72 11.39
N ALA A 44 27.87 -23.32 10.35
CA ALA A 44 27.53 -21.94 10.13
C ALA A 44 26.52 -21.41 11.17
N LEU A 45 25.58 -22.25 11.60
CA LEU A 45 24.61 -21.94 12.67
C LEU A 45 25.28 -21.70 14.03
N MET A 46 26.34 -22.44 14.34
CA MET A 46 27.14 -22.26 15.57
C MET A 46 27.86 -20.91 15.66
N LYS A 47 27.93 -20.15 14.56
CA LYS A 47 28.41 -18.75 14.58
C LYS A 47 27.40 -17.79 15.20
N LEU A 48 26.18 -18.23 15.45
CA LEU A 48 25.13 -17.49 16.14
C LEU A 48 25.10 -17.85 17.64
N ASP A 49 24.52 -16.98 18.47
CA ASP A 49 24.40 -17.21 19.92
C ASP A 49 23.26 -18.21 20.25
N ILE A 50 23.52 -19.49 19.97
CA ILE A 50 22.57 -20.60 20.13
C ILE A 50 23.10 -21.67 21.09
N SER A 51 22.17 -22.42 21.69
CA SER A 51 22.42 -23.67 22.39
C SER A 51 21.92 -24.82 21.53
N LEU A 52 22.82 -25.69 21.11
CA LEU A 52 22.50 -26.86 20.29
C LEU A 52 22.22 -28.08 21.17
N PHE A 53 21.12 -28.77 20.90
CA PHE A 53 20.74 -30.01 21.55
C PHE A 53 20.63 -31.12 20.51
N ALA A 54 20.99 -32.34 20.89
CA ALA A 54 20.99 -33.46 19.95
C ALA A 54 20.60 -34.79 20.61
N THR A 55 20.01 -35.70 19.83
CA THR A 55 19.87 -37.12 20.23
C THR A 55 21.24 -37.79 20.28
N GLU A 56 21.41 -38.85 21.10
CA GLU A 56 22.68 -39.59 21.27
C GLU A 56 23.46 -39.79 19.95
N GLY A 57 22.85 -40.44 18.96
CA GLY A 57 23.52 -40.70 17.68
C GLY A 57 23.88 -39.45 16.88
N THR A 58 23.18 -38.33 17.10
CA THR A 58 23.49 -37.03 16.49
C THR A 58 24.58 -36.32 17.29
N SER A 59 24.53 -36.36 18.63
CA SER A 59 25.52 -35.82 19.57
C SER A 59 26.91 -36.40 19.29
N ILE A 60 27.01 -37.73 19.16
CA ILE A 60 28.27 -38.43 18.84
C ILE A 60 28.87 -37.88 17.54
N PHE A 61 28.06 -37.79 16.48
CA PHE A 61 28.51 -37.24 15.20
C PHE A 61 28.96 -35.79 15.33
N LEU A 62 28.22 -34.93 16.02
CA LEU A 62 28.58 -33.53 16.19
C LEU A 62 29.91 -33.38 16.96
N ASN A 63 30.11 -34.19 17.99
CA ASN A 63 31.34 -34.20 18.79
C ASN A 63 32.56 -34.64 17.95
N GLU A 64 32.41 -35.61 17.04
CA GLU A 64 33.48 -36.03 16.12
C GLU A 64 33.99 -34.89 15.22
N TYR A 65 33.11 -33.94 14.87
CA TYR A 65 33.44 -32.76 14.07
C TYR A 65 33.69 -31.51 14.93
N GLY A 66 33.78 -31.65 16.26
CA GLY A 66 34.12 -30.56 17.18
C GLY A 66 33.00 -29.55 17.42
N ILE A 67 31.73 -29.92 17.19
CA ILE A 67 30.56 -29.06 17.40
C ILE A 67 30.01 -29.25 18.81
N GLU A 68 30.10 -28.21 19.64
CA GLU A 68 29.55 -28.20 21.00
C GLU A 68 28.03 -28.35 20.97
N ASN A 69 27.52 -29.34 21.71
CA ASN A 69 26.09 -29.60 21.84
C ASN A 69 25.77 -30.26 23.20
N GLN A 70 24.50 -30.22 23.60
CA GLN A 70 23.99 -30.94 24.75
C GLN A 70 23.17 -32.15 24.31
N GLU A 71 23.61 -33.34 24.71
CA GLU A 71 22.88 -34.57 24.47
C GLU A 71 21.58 -34.63 25.28
N LEU A 72 20.50 -35.07 24.64
CA LEU A 72 19.21 -35.35 25.26
C LEU A 72 18.76 -36.78 24.95
N TYR A 73 18.27 -37.45 26.00
CA TYR A 73 17.73 -38.80 25.87
C TYR A 73 16.42 -38.80 25.07
N LYS A 74 16.22 -39.87 24.29
CA LYS A 74 14.96 -40.15 23.58
C LYS A 74 13.85 -40.47 24.59
N ILE A 75 12.59 -40.35 24.16
CA ILE A 75 11.42 -40.50 25.04
C ILE A 75 11.32 -41.94 25.57
N ALA A 76 11.65 -42.92 24.71
CA ALA A 76 11.66 -44.33 25.08
C ALA A 76 12.63 -44.69 26.22
N GLU A 77 13.70 -43.90 26.41
CA GLU A 77 14.80 -44.24 27.32
C GLU A 77 14.51 -43.92 28.79
N LYS A 78 13.46 -43.14 29.08
CA LYS A 78 12.99 -42.79 30.45
C LYS A 78 14.09 -42.24 31.38
N LYS A 79 15.08 -41.54 30.83
CA LYS A 79 16.17 -40.86 31.57
C LYS A 79 16.04 -39.35 31.42
N GLU A 80 16.69 -38.57 32.29
CA GLU A 80 16.77 -37.11 32.19
C GLU A 80 18.24 -36.67 32.00
N PRO A 81 18.51 -35.58 31.26
CA PRO A 81 17.56 -34.73 30.54
C PRO A 81 17.03 -35.38 29.23
N ASN A 82 15.71 -35.36 28.98
CA ASN A 82 15.12 -35.91 27.74
C ASN A 82 14.40 -34.87 26.88
N ILE A 83 14.10 -35.27 25.64
CA ILE A 83 13.42 -34.44 24.65
C ILE A 83 11.99 -34.07 25.10
N LEU A 84 11.27 -35.00 25.75
CA LEU A 84 9.89 -34.77 26.20
C LEU A 84 9.82 -33.64 27.23
N SER A 85 10.68 -33.67 28.25
CA SER A 85 10.71 -32.68 29.33
C SER A 85 11.08 -31.29 28.81
N PHE A 86 11.95 -31.21 27.81
CA PHE A 86 12.30 -29.95 27.14
C PHE A 86 11.18 -29.41 26.24
N LEU A 87 10.51 -30.27 25.47
CA LEU A 87 9.37 -29.88 24.65
C LEU A 87 8.18 -29.40 25.49
N GLN A 88 7.83 -30.13 26.55
CA GLN A 88 6.74 -29.75 27.47
C GLN A 88 7.00 -28.43 28.21
N ALA A 89 8.27 -28.11 28.44
CA ALA A 89 8.67 -26.86 29.09
C ALA A 89 8.89 -25.69 28.12
N ASP A 90 8.50 -25.83 26.84
CA ASP A 90 8.68 -24.84 25.76
C ASP A 90 10.12 -24.29 25.70
N ARG A 91 11.07 -25.22 25.81
CA ARG A 91 12.51 -24.91 25.84
C ARG A 91 13.16 -24.90 24.48
N PHE A 92 12.46 -25.23 23.39
CA PHE A 92 13.01 -25.20 22.03
C PHE A 92 12.41 -24.08 21.19
N ASP A 93 13.26 -23.35 20.49
CA ASP A 93 12.86 -22.36 19.51
C ASP A 93 12.70 -23.00 18.11
N LEU A 94 13.41 -24.10 17.82
CA LEU A 94 13.32 -24.89 16.59
C LEU A 94 13.67 -26.36 16.85
N VAL A 95 12.97 -27.26 16.16
CA VAL A 95 13.29 -28.69 16.12
C VAL A 95 13.51 -29.13 14.68
N ILE A 96 14.67 -29.71 14.40
CA ILE A 96 14.99 -30.37 13.13
C ILE A 96 14.97 -31.87 13.38
N ASN A 97 13.95 -32.56 12.88
CA ASN A 97 13.74 -33.99 13.07
C ASN A 97 13.63 -34.72 11.73
N ILE A 98 14.78 -35.17 11.22
CA ILE A 98 14.91 -35.87 9.93
C ILE A 98 14.68 -37.37 10.15
N LEU A 99 13.66 -37.93 9.48
CA LEU A 99 13.32 -39.34 9.59
C LEU A 99 14.37 -40.23 8.90
N THR A 100 14.74 -41.29 9.59
CA THR A 100 15.30 -42.50 8.98
C THR A 100 14.20 -43.30 8.31
N GLY A 101 14.38 -43.65 7.03
CA GLY A 101 13.47 -44.56 6.36
C GLY A 101 13.55 -45.95 6.98
N ASN A 102 12.45 -46.39 7.61
CA ASN A 102 12.14 -47.76 8.05
C ASN A 102 13.29 -48.59 8.64
N TYR A 103 13.74 -48.33 9.87
CA TYR A 103 14.24 -49.38 10.77
C TYR A 103 13.88 -49.01 12.23
N ASP A 104 13.38 -50.00 12.98
CA ASP A 104 12.84 -49.98 14.35
C ASP A 104 11.47 -49.33 14.65
N TYR A 105 10.62 -50.11 15.33
CA TYR A 105 9.26 -49.74 15.75
C TYR A 105 9.29 -48.60 16.78
N ASP A 106 10.30 -48.58 17.67
CA ASP A 106 10.48 -47.59 18.72
C ASP A 106 10.88 -46.21 18.18
N GLU A 107 11.74 -46.13 17.14
CA GLU A 107 12.13 -44.87 16.50
C GLU A 107 10.96 -44.18 15.80
N LYS A 108 10.06 -44.98 15.22
CA LYS A 108 8.86 -44.48 14.55
C LYS A 108 7.86 -43.88 15.53
N THR A 109 7.70 -44.46 16.72
CA THR A 109 6.89 -43.90 17.80
C THR A 109 7.47 -42.61 18.35
N ASP A 110 8.75 -42.58 18.71
CA ASP A 110 9.38 -41.39 19.31
C ASP A 110 9.40 -40.20 18.35
N SER A 111 9.71 -40.42 17.07
CA SER A 111 9.65 -39.37 16.05
C SER A 111 8.24 -38.80 15.88
N ASN A 112 7.20 -39.66 15.86
CA ASN A 112 5.81 -39.22 15.78
C ASN A 112 5.38 -38.43 17.03
N PHE A 113 5.83 -38.81 18.22
CA PHE A 113 5.58 -38.07 19.46
C PHE A 113 6.25 -36.69 19.45
N ILE A 114 7.53 -36.60 19.08
CA ILE A 114 8.25 -35.32 18.96
C ILE A 114 7.50 -34.37 18.04
N ARG A 115 7.06 -34.87 16.88
CA ARG A 115 6.34 -34.07 15.89
C ARG A 115 4.99 -33.59 16.40
N SER A 116 4.22 -34.50 16.99
CA SER A 116 2.88 -34.19 17.53
C SER A 116 2.97 -33.11 18.62
N LEU A 117 3.97 -33.22 19.49
CA LEU A 117 4.17 -32.29 20.59
C LEU A 117 4.71 -30.94 20.10
N CYS A 118 5.54 -30.91 19.06
CA CYS A 118 5.95 -29.65 18.42
C CYS A 118 4.74 -28.90 17.83
N ILE A 119 3.82 -29.63 17.19
CA ILE A 119 2.58 -29.03 16.66
C ILE A 119 1.70 -28.52 17.81
N GLU A 120 1.51 -29.31 18.87
CA GLU A 120 0.71 -28.93 20.04
C GLU A 120 1.24 -27.67 20.74
N GLN A 121 2.57 -27.58 20.90
CA GLN A 121 3.25 -26.47 21.58
C GLN A 121 3.59 -25.30 20.65
N GLY A 122 3.28 -25.37 19.35
CA GLY A 122 3.63 -24.32 18.38
C GLY A 122 5.14 -24.12 18.22
N ILE A 123 5.92 -25.20 18.33
CA ILE A 123 7.37 -25.19 18.10
C ILE A 123 7.62 -25.48 16.62
N PRO A 124 8.31 -24.58 15.88
CA PRO A 124 8.69 -24.82 14.49
C PRO A 124 9.42 -26.14 14.33
N LEU A 125 8.98 -26.94 13.37
CA LEU A 125 9.45 -28.30 13.12
C LEU A 125 9.85 -28.45 11.66
N ILE A 126 11.11 -28.82 11.41
CA ILE A 126 11.61 -29.14 10.08
C ILE A 126 11.85 -30.64 10.01
N THR A 127 11.28 -31.27 8.97
CA THR A 127 11.35 -32.73 8.80
C THR A 127 12.06 -33.18 7.53
N ASP A 128 12.40 -32.23 6.66
CA ASP A 128 13.10 -32.42 5.40
C ASP A 128 14.50 -31.81 5.48
N ILE A 129 15.48 -32.50 4.90
CA ILE A 129 16.88 -32.13 5.02
C ILE A 129 17.23 -30.89 4.19
N ASP A 130 16.67 -30.77 2.99
CA ASP A 130 16.95 -29.65 2.08
C ASP A 130 16.28 -28.38 2.62
N VAL A 131 15.08 -28.51 3.17
CA VAL A 131 14.40 -27.42 3.90
C VAL A 131 15.22 -26.99 5.12
N ALA A 132 15.81 -27.93 5.88
CA ALA A 132 16.64 -27.59 7.04
C ALA A 132 17.88 -26.79 6.66
N ILE A 133 18.61 -27.23 5.63
CA ILE A 133 19.79 -26.55 5.12
C ILE A 133 19.42 -25.14 4.63
N GLN A 134 18.41 -25.04 3.76
CA GLN A 134 17.99 -23.76 3.19
C GLN A 134 17.49 -22.78 4.26
N THR A 135 16.82 -23.30 5.30
CA THR A 135 16.38 -22.48 6.44
C THR A 135 17.58 -21.88 7.17
N ILE A 136 18.58 -22.69 7.50
CA ILE A 136 19.80 -22.23 8.19
C ILE A 136 20.58 -21.23 7.34
N GLU A 137 20.74 -21.48 6.04
CA GLU A 137 21.42 -20.56 5.13
C GLU A 137 20.68 -19.22 5.01
N ASN A 138 19.36 -19.24 4.86
CA ASN A 138 18.53 -18.04 4.82
C ASN A 138 18.62 -17.24 6.13
N LEU A 139 18.63 -17.92 7.27
CA LEU A 139 18.80 -17.29 8.59
C LEU A 139 20.13 -16.56 8.70
N LEU A 140 21.22 -17.20 8.27
CA LEU A 140 22.54 -16.58 8.28
C LEU A 140 22.60 -15.40 7.33
N LYS A 141 22.03 -15.52 6.12
CA LYS A 141 21.95 -14.41 5.16
C LYS A 141 21.18 -13.23 5.74
N LYS A 142 20.02 -13.47 6.37
CA LYS A 142 19.20 -12.44 7.05
C LYS A 142 19.95 -11.85 8.26
N HIS A 143 20.69 -12.65 9.04
CA HIS A 143 21.50 -12.17 10.14
C HIS A 143 22.66 -11.26 9.68
N HIS A 144 23.44 -11.68 8.69
CA HIS A 144 24.56 -10.90 8.14
C HIS A 144 24.08 -9.62 7.43
N ALA A 145 22.91 -9.65 6.78
CA ALA A 145 22.30 -8.49 6.15
C ALA A 145 21.69 -7.50 7.17
N GLY A 146 21.72 -7.79 8.48
CA GLY A 146 21.15 -6.94 9.51
C GLY A 146 19.62 -6.97 9.61
N PHE A 147 18.94 -7.89 8.91
CA PHE A 147 17.48 -8.04 8.97
C PHE A 147 16.97 -8.43 10.37
N LEU A 148 17.81 -9.10 11.16
CA LEU A 148 17.55 -9.48 12.55
C LEU A 148 18.27 -8.57 13.57
N ARG A 149 18.81 -7.43 13.13
CA ARG A 149 19.62 -6.53 13.98
C ARG A 149 18.82 -5.93 15.14
N TYR A 150 17.49 -5.85 14.99
CA TYR A 150 16.60 -5.28 16.01
C TYR A 150 16.09 -6.36 16.96
N LYS A 151 16.59 -6.35 18.19
CA LYS A 151 15.99 -7.12 19.29
C LYS A 151 14.90 -6.26 19.93
N LEU A 152 13.77 -6.87 20.30
CA LEU A 152 12.76 -6.20 21.13
C LEU A 152 13.45 -5.66 22.39
N GLY A 153 13.75 -4.36 22.49
CA GLY A 153 14.48 -3.75 23.61
C GLY A 153 15.87 -3.17 23.32
N ASP A 154 16.33 -3.13 22.07
CA ASP A 154 17.53 -2.34 21.72
C ASP A 154 17.30 -0.85 21.99
N SER A 155 18.28 -0.20 22.63
CA SER A 155 18.19 1.19 23.10
C SER A 155 18.50 2.24 22.04
N VAL A 156 18.99 1.85 20.85
CA VAL A 156 19.58 2.77 19.89
C VAL A 156 18.59 3.24 18.82
N GLU A 157 17.66 2.39 18.36
CA GLU A 157 16.50 2.81 17.56
C GLU A 157 15.51 1.63 17.47
N ALA A 158 14.24 1.86 17.81
CA ALA A 158 13.21 0.84 17.62
C ALA A 158 12.91 0.67 16.13
N TRP A 159 12.68 -0.57 15.68
CA TRP A 159 12.17 -0.86 14.34
C TRP A 159 10.99 0.07 14.01
N ASN A 160 11.12 0.84 12.93
CA ASN A 160 10.13 1.83 12.52
C ASN A 160 9.76 1.64 11.05
N LEU A 161 8.59 1.05 10.81
CA LEU A 161 8.10 0.76 9.47
C LEU A 161 7.95 2.02 8.61
N LYS A 162 7.67 3.18 9.22
CA LYS A 162 7.66 4.47 8.52
C LYS A 162 9.05 4.79 7.97
N HIS A 163 10.12 4.57 8.74
CA HIS A 163 11.48 4.85 8.30
C HIS A 163 11.85 4.02 7.07
N GLU A 164 11.58 2.71 7.10
CA GLU A 164 11.82 1.83 5.96
C GLU A 164 11.01 2.23 4.72
N PHE A 165 9.73 2.59 4.90
CA PHE A 165 8.93 3.11 3.81
C PHE A 165 9.53 4.38 3.19
N MET A 166 9.95 5.34 4.02
CA MET A 166 10.56 6.58 3.55
C MET A 166 11.91 6.35 2.83
N ASN A 167 12.67 5.33 3.24
CA ASN A 167 13.88 4.91 2.53
C ASN A 167 13.54 4.39 1.13
N LEU A 168 12.52 3.54 0.99
CA LEU A 168 12.03 3.06 -0.32
C LEU A 168 11.57 4.22 -1.20
N ILE A 169 10.84 5.18 -0.65
CA ILE A 169 10.41 6.39 -1.38
C ILE A 169 11.61 7.19 -1.87
N THR A 170 12.63 7.38 -1.03
CA THR A 170 13.86 8.09 -1.39
C THR A 170 14.60 7.35 -2.51
N GLN A 171 14.72 6.03 -2.42
CA GLN A 171 15.33 5.18 -3.46
C GLN A 171 14.57 5.27 -4.80
N ASN A 172 13.24 5.40 -4.75
CA ASN A 172 12.39 5.60 -5.92
C ASN A 172 12.36 7.08 -6.41
N GLY A 173 13.19 7.95 -5.83
CA GLY A 173 13.35 9.36 -6.23
C GLY A 173 12.25 10.30 -5.72
N GLY A 174 11.61 9.98 -4.60
CA GLY A 174 10.59 10.80 -3.94
C GLY A 174 9.15 10.39 -4.27
N PHE A 175 8.21 10.94 -3.51
CA PHE A 175 6.78 10.71 -3.69
C PHE A 175 6.24 11.30 -5.00
N ALA A 176 5.13 10.74 -5.48
CA ALA A 176 4.32 11.27 -6.56
C ALA A 176 2.86 11.43 -6.07
N CYS A 177 2.36 12.66 -6.07
CA CYS A 177 1.00 13.00 -5.71
C CYS A 177 0.20 13.33 -6.98
N TYR A 178 -0.73 12.48 -7.39
CA TYR A 178 -1.48 12.63 -8.63
C TYR A 178 -2.78 13.42 -8.48
N HIS A 179 -3.16 13.80 -7.26
CA HIS A 179 -4.40 14.53 -7.06
C HIS A 179 -4.34 15.40 -5.81
N ALA A 180 -4.54 16.70 -6.00
CA ALA A 180 -4.63 17.71 -4.96
C ALA A 180 -5.47 18.90 -5.43
N HIS A 181 -5.89 19.78 -4.52
CA HIS A 181 -6.61 21.01 -4.84
C HIS A 181 -6.03 22.23 -4.12
N PHE A 182 -5.01 22.87 -4.71
CA PHE A 182 -4.28 23.93 -4.02
C PHE A 182 -4.91 25.33 -4.14
N ASP A 183 -5.73 25.58 -5.17
CA ASP A 183 -6.48 26.84 -5.36
C ASP A 183 -7.55 27.08 -4.29
N LYS A 184 -7.96 26.04 -3.57
CA LYS A 184 -8.93 26.06 -2.47
C LYS A 184 -8.38 25.55 -1.14
N ALA A 185 -7.09 25.24 -1.08
CA ALA A 185 -6.44 24.81 0.15
C ALA A 185 -6.41 25.94 1.20
N TYR A 186 -6.37 25.55 2.48
CA TYR A 186 -6.19 26.45 3.63
C TYR A 186 -7.28 27.53 3.78
N LEU A 187 -8.52 27.23 3.37
CA LEU A 187 -9.68 28.11 3.55
C LEU A 187 -10.45 27.84 4.85
N ILE A 188 -10.15 26.74 5.54
CA ILE A 188 -10.81 26.40 6.81
C ILE A 188 -10.24 27.23 7.97
N SER A 189 -11.12 27.64 8.88
CA SER A 189 -10.81 28.32 10.13
C SER A 189 -11.74 27.82 11.24
N MET A 190 -11.43 28.13 12.50
CA MET A 190 -12.33 27.78 13.61
C MET A 190 -13.72 28.41 13.49
N GLU A 191 -13.84 29.55 12.81
CA GLU A 191 -15.10 30.26 12.62
C GLU A 191 -16.00 29.55 11.60
N ASN A 192 -15.42 29.08 10.49
CA ASN A 192 -16.16 28.44 9.41
C ASN A 192 -16.17 26.90 9.49
N LEU A 193 -15.47 26.28 10.45
CA LEU A 193 -15.38 24.82 10.60
C LEU A 193 -16.74 24.13 10.65
N LYS A 194 -17.75 24.75 11.29
CA LYS A 194 -19.11 24.20 11.37
C LYS A 194 -19.76 24.01 9.99
N LEU A 195 -19.36 24.79 8.98
CA LEU A 195 -19.87 24.65 7.61
C LEU A 195 -19.37 23.36 6.94
N SER A 196 -18.28 22.74 7.41
CA SER A 196 -17.79 21.45 6.88
C SER A 196 -18.75 20.27 7.15
N GLN A 197 -19.77 20.43 8.01
CA GLN A 197 -20.73 19.39 8.35
C GLN A 197 -21.96 19.35 7.43
N VAL A 198 -22.10 20.30 6.50
CA VAL A 198 -23.21 20.29 5.52
C VAL A 198 -22.95 19.25 4.41
N ASN A 199 -24.00 18.87 3.67
CA ASN A 199 -23.86 17.91 2.58
C ASN A 199 -23.00 18.46 1.41
N LEU A 200 -22.46 17.56 0.58
CA LEU A 200 -21.55 17.90 -0.51
C LEU A 200 -22.12 18.97 -1.46
N GLN A 201 -23.40 18.85 -1.82
CA GLN A 201 -24.09 19.83 -2.66
C GLN A 201 -24.16 21.23 -2.04
N LYS A 202 -24.38 21.34 -0.74
CA LYS A 202 -24.35 22.64 -0.05
C LYS A 202 -22.93 23.19 0.08
N LYS A 203 -21.92 22.33 0.30
CA LYS A 203 -20.50 22.77 0.33
C LYS A 203 -20.10 23.40 -0.99
N TRP A 204 -20.51 22.76 -2.08
CA TRP A 204 -20.36 23.24 -3.43
C TRP A 204 -20.97 24.64 -3.64
N ASP A 205 -22.20 24.87 -3.16
CA ASP A 205 -22.84 26.18 -3.24
C ASP A 205 -22.15 27.23 -2.35
N LEU A 206 -21.64 26.83 -1.18
CA LEU A 206 -20.89 27.72 -0.28
C LEU A 206 -19.58 28.21 -0.90
N TYR A 207 -18.93 27.38 -1.71
CA TYR A 207 -17.69 27.74 -2.39
C TYR A 207 -17.84 28.91 -3.35
N LYS A 208 -19.03 29.13 -3.90
CA LYS A 208 -19.33 30.31 -4.72
C LYS A 208 -18.97 31.60 -3.98
N TYR A 209 -19.37 31.73 -2.71
CA TYR A 209 -19.11 32.93 -1.91
C TYR A 209 -17.62 33.12 -1.60
N LEU A 210 -16.87 32.03 -1.44
CA LEU A 210 -15.43 32.08 -1.26
C LEU A 210 -14.74 32.57 -2.55
N LYS A 211 -15.13 31.99 -3.69
CA LYS A 211 -14.59 32.30 -5.03
C LYS A 211 -14.79 33.76 -5.44
N GLU A 212 -15.93 34.36 -5.10
CA GLU A 212 -16.25 35.77 -5.41
C GLU A 212 -15.21 36.76 -4.85
N ASN A 213 -14.47 36.37 -3.80
CA ASN A 213 -13.49 37.22 -3.14
C ASN A 213 -12.04 36.80 -3.44
N TYR A 214 -11.80 35.89 -4.37
CA TYR A 214 -10.45 35.45 -4.70
C TYR A 214 -9.63 36.58 -5.31
N THR A 215 -8.47 36.84 -4.72
CA THR A 215 -7.43 37.70 -5.30
C THR A 215 -6.30 36.85 -5.87
N ARG A 216 -5.51 37.46 -6.76
CA ARG A 216 -4.31 36.83 -7.31
C ARG A 216 -3.32 36.47 -6.20
N GLU A 217 -3.13 37.39 -5.26
CA GLU A 217 -2.19 37.27 -4.14
C GLU A 217 -2.57 36.11 -3.22
N ASP A 218 -3.85 35.99 -2.85
CA ASP A 218 -4.35 34.89 -2.01
C ASP A 218 -4.20 33.53 -2.69
N LEU A 219 -4.42 33.47 -4.01
CA LEU A 219 -4.25 32.24 -4.79
C LEU A 219 -2.79 31.83 -4.86
N ILE A 220 -1.87 32.76 -5.19
CA ILE A 220 -0.43 32.48 -5.22
C ILE A 220 0.05 32.00 -3.86
N GLU A 221 -0.38 32.63 -2.78
CA GLU A 221 0.01 32.23 -1.42
C GLU A 221 -0.47 30.81 -1.10
N ARG A 222 -1.76 30.51 -1.28
CA ARG A 222 -2.33 29.20 -0.92
C ARG A 222 -1.77 28.08 -1.79
N ILE A 223 -1.59 28.35 -3.09
CA ILE A 223 -0.99 27.38 -4.01
C ILE A 223 0.47 27.14 -3.63
N SER A 224 1.25 28.20 -3.34
CA SER A 224 2.63 28.08 -2.87
C SER A 224 2.73 27.26 -1.58
N ARG A 225 1.85 27.49 -0.61
CA ARG A 225 1.82 26.72 0.65
C ARG A 225 1.56 25.23 0.41
N GLY A 226 0.64 24.89 -0.50
CA GLY A 226 0.38 23.49 -0.88
C GLY A 226 1.61 22.83 -1.52
N VAL A 227 2.24 23.54 -2.46
CA VAL A 227 3.48 23.09 -3.13
C VAL A 227 4.62 22.90 -2.12
N GLU A 228 4.84 23.84 -1.21
CA GLU A 228 5.87 23.73 -0.17
C GLU A 228 5.61 22.58 0.80
N THR A 229 4.35 22.31 1.15
CA THR A 229 3.95 21.14 1.93
C THR A 229 4.35 19.83 1.23
N MET A 230 4.19 19.75 -0.09
CA MET A 230 4.63 18.58 -0.88
C MET A 230 6.16 18.46 -0.90
N ILE A 231 6.88 19.56 -1.15
CA ILE A 231 8.35 19.56 -1.19
C ILE A 231 8.95 19.12 0.15
N ARG A 232 8.44 19.62 1.27
CA ARG A 232 8.98 19.33 2.63
C ARG A 232 8.97 17.85 3.01
N GLN A 233 8.10 17.06 2.41
CA GLN A 233 7.98 15.62 2.67
C GLN A 233 8.61 14.75 1.56
N GLY A 234 9.31 15.35 0.60
CA GLY A 234 10.03 14.64 -0.45
C GLY A 234 9.19 14.26 -1.67
N VAL A 235 8.09 14.98 -1.94
CA VAL A 235 7.34 14.84 -3.21
C VAL A 235 8.10 15.55 -4.31
N THR A 236 8.33 14.84 -5.42
CA THR A 236 9.03 15.38 -6.60
C THR A 236 8.11 15.54 -7.81
N TYR A 237 6.91 14.97 -7.74
CA TYR A 237 5.85 15.12 -8.74
C TYR A 237 4.52 15.41 -8.03
N CYS A 238 3.84 16.49 -8.40
CA CYS A 238 2.51 16.79 -7.89
C CYS A 238 1.59 17.27 -9.01
N ARG A 239 0.38 16.71 -9.08
CA ARG A 239 -0.72 17.21 -9.91
C ARG A 239 -1.73 17.91 -9.01
N THR A 240 -2.09 19.13 -9.38
CA THR A 240 -3.09 19.92 -8.67
C THR A 240 -4.20 20.35 -9.63
N PHE A 241 -5.44 20.20 -9.17
CA PHE A 241 -6.64 20.62 -9.88
C PHE A 241 -7.00 22.04 -9.51
N ILE A 242 -7.22 22.86 -10.54
CA ILE A 242 -7.46 24.29 -10.44
C ILE A 242 -8.84 24.60 -11.03
N ASP A 243 -9.70 25.24 -10.24
CA ASP A 243 -11.05 25.59 -10.69
C ASP A 243 -11.02 26.63 -11.82
N ALA A 244 -11.84 26.41 -12.86
CA ALA A 244 -12.11 27.38 -13.91
C ALA A 244 -13.60 27.33 -14.28
N ASP A 245 -14.30 28.44 -14.03
CA ASP A 245 -15.74 28.60 -14.23
C ASP A 245 -16.08 30.08 -14.45
N ASN A 246 -17.37 30.41 -14.53
CA ASN A 246 -17.82 31.78 -14.74
C ASN A 246 -17.56 32.75 -13.58
N ILE A 247 -17.31 32.25 -12.36
CA ILE A 247 -17.02 33.08 -11.18
C ILE A 247 -15.55 33.47 -11.19
N VAL A 248 -14.65 32.47 -11.22
CA VAL A 248 -13.20 32.69 -11.08
C VAL A 248 -12.51 32.94 -12.42
N LYS A 249 -13.17 32.65 -13.53
CA LYS A 249 -12.67 32.85 -14.90
C LYS A 249 -11.32 32.12 -15.05
N LEU A 250 -10.28 32.83 -15.48
CA LEU A 250 -8.92 32.31 -15.62
C LEU A 250 -7.99 32.73 -14.47
N LEU A 251 -8.51 33.39 -13.43
CA LEU A 251 -7.68 33.92 -12.35
C LEU A 251 -6.87 32.82 -11.64
N PRO A 252 -7.45 31.67 -11.25
CA PRO A 252 -6.68 30.58 -10.60
C PRO A 252 -5.66 29.94 -11.52
N ILE A 253 -5.99 29.78 -12.81
CA ILE A 253 -5.07 29.22 -13.82
C ILE A 253 -3.83 30.10 -13.98
N ASN A 254 -4.01 31.42 -14.08
CA ASN A 254 -2.89 32.36 -14.16
C ASN A 254 -2.02 32.32 -12.89
N ALA A 255 -2.64 32.21 -11.71
CA ALA A 255 -1.92 32.12 -10.44
C ALA A 255 -1.08 30.83 -10.33
N VAL A 256 -1.65 29.66 -10.68
CA VAL A 256 -0.89 28.40 -10.60
C VAL A 256 0.28 28.36 -11.59
N LEU A 257 0.16 29.00 -12.76
CA LEU A 257 1.23 29.05 -13.77
C LEU A 257 2.44 29.82 -13.23
N GLU A 258 2.20 30.91 -12.51
CA GLU A 258 3.25 31.68 -11.84
C GLU A 258 3.92 30.87 -10.72
N VAL A 259 3.13 30.14 -9.94
CA VAL A 259 3.67 29.26 -8.89
C VAL A 259 4.47 28.12 -9.50
N ARG A 260 4.00 27.51 -10.60
CA ARG A 260 4.73 26.47 -11.33
C ARG A 260 6.10 26.97 -11.80
N GLU A 261 6.17 28.18 -12.35
CA GLU A 261 7.43 28.79 -12.77
C GLU A 261 8.37 29.05 -11.58
N LYS A 262 7.81 29.52 -10.45
CA LYS A 262 8.57 29.79 -9.21
C LYS A 262 9.26 28.52 -8.65
N TYR A 263 8.58 27.38 -8.65
CA TYR A 263 9.08 26.12 -8.06
C TYR A 263 9.57 25.09 -9.09
N LYS A 264 9.78 25.48 -10.35
CA LYS A 264 10.14 24.57 -11.44
C LYS A 264 11.41 23.74 -11.22
N ASN A 265 12.31 24.20 -10.35
CA ASN A 265 13.56 23.52 -10.01
C ASN A 265 13.43 22.59 -8.80
N ASP A 266 12.32 22.68 -8.05
CA ASP A 266 12.12 21.97 -6.79
C ASP A 266 11.14 20.79 -6.94
N ILE A 267 10.13 20.94 -7.79
CA ILE A 267 9.07 19.94 -8.01
C ILE A 267 8.52 20.02 -9.44
N PHE A 268 8.15 18.87 -10.01
CA PHE A 268 7.34 18.84 -11.22
C PHE A 268 5.87 19.06 -10.86
N LEU A 269 5.37 20.28 -11.08
CA LEU A 269 3.96 20.65 -10.82
C LEU A 269 3.13 20.57 -12.10
N GLU A 270 2.26 19.57 -12.17
CA GLU A 270 1.31 19.37 -13.25
C GLU A 270 -0.05 19.99 -12.91
N ILE A 271 -0.68 20.62 -13.90
CA ILE A 271 -1.91 21.38 -13.71
C ILE A 271 -3.07 20.64 -14.39
N ALA A 272 -4.11 20.34 -13.61
CA ALA A 272 -5.40 19.87 -14.11
C ALA A 272 -6.47 20.96 -13.93
N VAL A 273 -7.49 20.99 -14.79
CA VAL A 273 -8.61 21.95 -14.65
C VAL A 273 -9.82 21.28 -14.04
N GLN A 274 -10.40 21.84 -12.99
CA GLN A 274 -11.60 21.32 -12.34
C GLN A 274 -12.88 22.04 -12.82
N PRO A 275 -13.88 21.31 -13.36
CA PRO A 275 -15.18 21.89 -13.70
C PRO A 275 -16.14 21.86 -12.51
N LEU A 276 -15.86 22.61 -11.43
CA LEU A 276 -16.67 22.52 -10.20
C LEU A 276 -18.14 22.97 -10.41
N HIS A 277 -18.40 23.82 -11.41
CA HIS A 277 -19.74 24.28 -11.80
C HIS A 277 -20.39 23.41 -12.90
N GLY A 278 -19.76 22.30 -13.28
CA GLY A 278 -20.14 21.53 -14.46
C GLY A 278 -19.65 22.19 -15.76
N VAL A 279 -20.00 21.57 -16.88
CA VAL A 279 -19.60 22.01 -18.23
C VAL A 279 -20.79 22.18 -19.17
N LEU A 280 -22.02 21.96 -18.69
CA LEU A 280 -23.20 22.13 -19.55
C LEU A 280 -23.64 23.59 -19.69
N ASP A 281 -23.43 24.41 -18.66
CA ASP A 281 -23.61 25.87 -18.72
C ASP A 281 -22.62 26.53 -19.69
N GLU A 282 -23.10 27.41 -20.58
CA GLU A 282 -22.30 27.98 -21.67
C GLU A 282 -21.15 28.87 -21.18
N GLU A 283 -21.39 29.71 -20.17
CA GLU A 283 -20.37 30.64 -19.66
C GLU A 283 -19.29 29.88 -18.90
N SER A 284 -19.68 28.94 -18.03
CA SER A 284 -18.75 28.09 -17.29
C SER A 284 -17.92 27.21 -18.25
N ARG A 285 -18.57 26.65 -19.27
CA ARG A 285 -17.90 25.88 -20.33
C ARG A 285 -16.84 26.70 -21.05
N TYR A 286 -17.15 27.95 -21.41
CA TYR A 286 -16.20 28.82 -22.11
C TYR A 286 -14.90 29.01 -21.31
N TYR A 287 -15.00 29.35 -20.02
CA TYR A 287 -13.81 29.52 -19.18
C TYR A 287 -13.08 28.21 -18.91
N PHE A 288 -13.81 27.10 -18.74
CA PHE A 288 -13.22 25.78 -18.62
C PHE A 288 -12.40 25.38 -19.86
N GLN A 289 -12.93 25.57 -21.07
CA GLN A 289 -12.21 25.31 -22.32
C GLN A 289 -10.94 26.15 -22.43
N LYS A 290 -11.04 27.44 -22.12
CA LYS A 290 -9.90 28.36 -22.15
C LYS A 290 -8.83 27.96 -21.14
N ALA A 291 -9.21 27.58 -19.94
CA ALA A 291 -8.28 27.06 -18.94
C ALA A 291 -7.58 25.78 -19.42
N CYS A 292 -8.30 24.87 -20.07
CA CYS A 292 -7.76 23.62 -20.60
C CYS A 292 -6.71 23.84 -21.69
N GLU A 293 -6.69 24.98 -22.40
CA GLU A 293 -5.62 25.33 -23.33
C GLU A 293 -4.26 25.48 -22.62
N PHE A 294 -4.25 25.97 -21.38
CA PHE A 294 -3.04 26.23 -20.57
C PHE A 294 -2.63 25.08 -19.64
N ALA A 295 -3.58 24.24 -19.24
CA ALA A 295 -3.35 23.12 -18.32
C ALA A 295 -2.74 21.90 -19.01
N ASP A 296 -2.19 20.97 -18.24
CA ASP A 296 -1.59 19.74 -18.76
C ASP A 296 -2.63 18.61 -18.87
N VAL A 297 -3.67 18.64 -18.03
CA VAL A 297 -4.71 17.61 -17.92
C VAL A 297 -6.11 18.22 -17.88
N ILE A 298 -7.07 17.58 -18.53
CA ILE A 298 -8.48 17.98 -18.48
C ILE A 298 -9.17 17.24 -17.34
N GLY A 299 -9.85 17.97 -16.46
CA GLY A 299 -10.64 17.37 -15.39
C GLY A 299 -12.09 17.10 -15.78
N GLY A 300 -12.72 16.17 -15.07
CA GLY A 300 -14.16 15.91 -15.16
C GLY A 300 -14.83 15.77 -13.80
N LEU A 301 -16.11 16.11 -13.74
CA LEU A 301 -16.99 15.95 -12.58
C LEU A 301 -18.44 15.71 -13.06
N PRO A 302 -18.75 14.56 -13.68
CA PRO A 302 -20.05 14.24 -14.27
C PRO A 302 -21.23 14.38 -13.29
N SER A 303 -20.99 14.16 -12.00
CA SER A 303 -22.00 14.30 -10.95
C SER A 303 -22.62 15.71 -10.87
N ARG A 304 -21.93 16.76 -11.36
CA ARG A 304 -22.48 18.12 -11.41
C ARG A 304 -23.51 18.38 -12.46
N ASP A 305 -23.46 17.62 -13.55
CA ASP A 305 -24.34 17.77 -14.69
C ASP A 305 -25.41 16.67 -14.73
N ARG A 306 -25.69 16.06 -13.56
CA ARG A 306 -26.84 15.16 -13.37
C ARG A 306 -28.15 15.93 -13.68
N PRO A 307 -29.14 15.28 -14.31
CA PRO A 307 -29.25 13.84 -14.54
C PRO A 307 -28.61 13.34 -15.85
N THR A 308 -27.83 14.15 -16.55
CA THR A 308 -27.19 13.79 -17.84
C THR A 308 -25.65 13.76 -17.76
N PRO A 309 -25.05 12.92 -16.87
CA PRO A 309 -23.60 12.84 -16.71
C PRO A 309 -22.87 12.40 -17.99
N GLU A 310 -23.54 11.67 -18.88
CA GLU A 310 -23.00 11.25 -20.17
C GLU A 310 -22.65 12.43 -21.07
N LYS A 311 -23.45 13.51 -21.05
CA LYS A 311 -23.17 14.72 -21.84
C LYS A 311 -21.96 15.49 -21.32
N HIS A 312 -21.72 15.43 -20.01
CA HIS A 312 -20.51 15.98 -19.42
C HIS A 312 -19.28 15.25 -19.95
N LEU A 313 -19.32 13.91 -19.91
CA LEU A 313 -18.23 13.06 -20.40
C LEU A 313 -17.99 13.25 -21.89
N ASP A 314 -19.06 13.29 -22.70
CA ASP A 314 -18.98 13.53 -24.14
C ASP A 314 -18.22 14.83 -24.45
N PHE A 315 -18.54 15.90 -23.72
CA PHE A 315 -17.88 17.18 -23.88
C PHE A 315 -16.39 17.13 -23.49
N ILE A 316 -16.05 16.66 -22.29
CA ILE A 316 -14.66 16.70 -21.83
C ILE A 316 -13.77 15.74 -22.63
N LEU A 317 -14.28 14.59 -23.07
CA LEU A 317 -13.52 13.63 -23.87
C LEU A 317 -13.35 14.12 -25.31
N SER A 318 -14.36 14.79 -25.89
CA SER A 318 -14.17 15.48 -27.17
C SER A 318 -13.10 16.54 -27.06
N LEU A 319 -13.14 17.39 -26.02
CA LEU A 319 -12.15 18.43 -25.79
C LEU A 319 -10.74 17.84 -25.62
N ALA A 320 -10.62 16.74 -24.88
CA ALA A 320 -9.35 16.02 -24.68
C ALA A 320 -8.75 15.50 -25.98
N ARG A 321 -9.59 14.90 -26.83
CA ARG A 321 -9.19 14.46 -28.17
C ARG A 321 -8.72 15.64 -29.01
N ASP A 322 -9.49 16.73 -29.03
CA ASP A 322 -9.22 17.89 -29.88
C ASP A 322 -7.96 18.65 -29.43
N LEU A 323 -7.67 18.70 -28.12
CA LEU A 323 -6.45 19.31 -27.56
C LEU A 323 -5.26 18.34 -27.45
N GLY A 324 -5.47 17.03 -27.66
CA GLY A 324 -4.45 16.01 -27.50
C GLY A 324 -3.99 15.81 -26.05
N LYS A 325 -4.83 16.14 -25.06
CA LYS A 325 -4.49 16.10 -23.62
C LYS A 325 -5.15 14.91 -22.92
N PRO A 326 -4.54 14.36 -21.86
CA PRO A 326 -5.16 13.31 -21.08
C PRO A 326 -6.23 13.85 -20.13
N VAL A 327 -6.99 12.94 -19.51
CA VAL A 327 -8.16 13.26 -18.70
C VAL A 327 -8.13 12.54 -17.35
N ASP A 328 -8.47 13.27 -16.29
CA ASP A 328 -8.77 12.70 -14.98
C ASP A 328 -10.20 13.09 -14.58
N VAL A 329 -11.02 12.11 -14.20
CA VAL A 329 -12.45 12.35 -13.92
C VAL A 329 -12.79 11.90 -12.51
N HIS A 330 -13.37 12.80 -11.73
CA HIS A 330 -13.95 12.49 -10.43
C HIS A 330 -15.23 11.68 -10.62
N VAL A 331 -15.19 10.42 -10.21
CA VAL A 331 -16.29 9.46 -10.40
C VAL A 331 -16.60 8.75 -9.09
N ASP A 332 -17.88 8.44 -8.89
CA ASP A 332 -18.36 7.55 -7.83
C ASP A 332 -17.91 7.98 -6.41
N GLN A 333 -18.29 9.19 -6.00
CA GLN A 333 -17.78 9.81 -4.76
C GLN A 333 -18.73 9.64 -3.55
N GLU A 334 -19.89 9.01 -3.71
CA GLU A 334 -20.93 8.96 -2.68
C GLU A 334 -20.87 7.68 -1.82
N ASN A 335 -19.88 6.81 -2.05
CA ASN A 335 -19.78 5.50 -1.42
C ASN A 335 -21.09 4.69 -1.59
N ASN A 336 -21.68 4.79 -2.78
CA ASN A 336 -23.00 4.26 -3.10
C ASN A 336 -22.88 3.11 -4.11
N PRO A 337 -23.40 1.91 -3.81
CA PRO A 337 -23.33 0.78 -4.75
C PRO A 337 -24.11 1.01 -6.06
N ASP A 338 -25.00 1.99 -6.11
CA ASP A 338 -25.81 2.30 -7.30
C ASP A 338 -25.12 3.28 -8.26
N GLU A 339 -23.99 3.90 -7.87
CA GLU A 339 -23.21 4.76 -8.77
C GLU A 339 -22.48 3.94 -9.83
N ASN A 340 -22.56 4.36 -11.10
CA ASN A 340 -21.98 3.64 -12.23
C ASN A 340 -21.10 4.57 -13.09
N GLU A 341 -20.55 5.64 -12.51
CA GLU A 341 -19.79 6.65 -13.26
C GLU A 341 -18.43 6.09 -13.72
N THR A 342 -17.77 5.22 -12.95
CA THR A 342 -16.56 4.51 -13.40
C THR A 342 -16.83 3.64 -14.62
N GLU A 343 -17.96 2.91 -14.63
CA GLU A 343 -18.34 2.07 -15.76
C GLU A 343 -18.67 2.91 -16.99
N LEU A 344 -19.47 3.97 -16.80
CA LEU A 344 -19.82 4.91 -17.87
C LEU A 344 -18.56 5.56 -18.48
N LEU A 345 -17.60 5.97 -17.64
CA LEU A 345 -16.34 6.53 -18.08
C LEU A 345 -15.55 5.53 -18.93
N ALA A 346 -15.45 4.28 -18.52
CA ALA A 346 -14.74 3.25 -19.28
C ALA A 346 -15.36 3.04 -20.68
N VAL A 347 -16.70 2.95 -20.77
CA VAL A 347 -17.40 2.88 -22.06
C VAL A 347 -17.08 4.10 -22.93
N LYS A 348 -17.18 5.30 -22.36
CA LYS A 348 -16.94 6.56 -23.07
C LYS A 348 -15.49 6.71 -23.50
N THR A 349 -14.52 6.26 -22.69
CA THR A 349 -13.11 6.25 -23.08
C THR A 349 -12.86 5.40 -24.33
N ILE A 350 -13.51 4.23 -24.42
CA ILE A 350 -13.43 3.36 -25.61
C ILE A 350 -14.11 4.04 -26.81
N GLU A 351 -15.31 4.59 -26.62
CA GLU A 351 -16.08 5.30 -27.66
C GLU A 351 -15.28 6.44 -28.31
N TYR A 352 -14.54 7.20 -27.51
CA TYR A 352 -13.74 8.34 -27.98
C TYR A 352 -12.31 7.97 -28.39
N GLY A 353 -11.89 6.71 -28.28
CA GLY A 353 -10.56 6.25 -28.65
C GLY A 353 -9.44 6.80 -27.76
N LEU A 354 -9.72 6.99 -26.46
CA LEU A 354 -8.81 7.60 -25.49
C LEU A 354 -8.22 6.58 -24.50
N GLN A 355 -8.16 5.30 -24.87
CA GLN A 355 -7.55 4.26 -24.05
C GLN A 355 -6.12 4.65 -23.65
N GLY A 356 -5.79 4.44 -22.37
CA GLY A 356 -4.48 4.78 -21.81
C GLY A 356 -4.28 6.26 -21.50
N LYS A 357 -5.28 7.11 -21.77
CA LYS A 357 -5.24 8.57 -21.55
C LYS A 357 -6.27 9.09 -20.56
N VAL A 358 -6.99 8.20 -19.88
CA VAL A 358 -8.06 8.57 -18.94
C VAL A 358 -7.86 7.89 -17.59
N ARG A 359 -8.12 8.61 -16.49
CA ARG A 359 -8.15 8.05 -15.13
C ARG A 359 -9.44 8.37 -14.39
N CYS A 360 -9.82 7.44 -13.52
CA CYS A 360 -10.81 7.67 -12.48
C CYS A 360 -10.14 8.26 -11.24
N VAL A 361 -10.62 9.39 -10.74
CA VAL A 361 -10.32 9.88 -9.40
C VAL A 361 -11.38 9.33 -8.45
N HIS A 362 -10.92 8.71 -7.36
CA HIS A 362 -11.70 8.03 -6.32
C HIS A 362 -12.27 6.65 -6.69
N ALA A 363 -13.25 6.56 -7.59
CA ALA A 363 -13.92 5.30 -7.96
C ALA A 363 -14.48 4.48 -6.78
N ILE A 364 -15.01 5.16 -5.75
CA ILE A 364 -15.29 4.54 -4.43
C ILE A 364 -16.38 3.48 -4.51
N SER A 365 -17.39 3.67 -5.37
CA SER A 365 -18.52 2.74 -5.50
C SER A 365 -18.08 1.30 -5.81
N LEU A 366 -16.91 1.09 -6.41
CA LEU A 366 -16.36 -0.24 -6.65
C LEU A 366 -16.29 -1.07 -5.35
N ALA A 367 -15.89 -0.46 -4.23
CA ALA A 367 -15.81 -1.16 -2.95
C ALA A 367 -17.19 -1.52 -2.38
N ALA A 368 -18.24 -0.76 -2.74
CA ALA A 368 -19.61 -0.95 -2.29
C ALA A 368 -20.38 -2.02 -3.09
N LYS A 369 -19.93 -2.33 -4.31
CA LYS A 369 -20.59 -3.28 -5.21
C LYS A 369 -20.28 -4.73 -4.84
N ALA A 370 -21.19 -5.64 -5.23
CA ALA A 370 -20.96 -7.08 -5.09
C ALA A 370 -19.70 -7.53 -5.85
N THR A 371 -19.00 -8.55 -5.33
CA THR A 371 -17.76 -9.08 -5.91
C THR A 371 -17.87 -9.37 -7.42
N SER A 372 -19.00 -9.93 -7.88
CA SER A 372 -19.21 -10.22 -9.31
C SER A 372 -19.28 -8.95 -10.18
N GLU A 373 -19.91 -7.89 -9.66
CA GLU A 373 -19.98 -6.60 -10.35
C GLU A 373 -18.62 -5.90 -10.36
N GLN A 374 -17.86 -5.99 -9.26
CA GLN A 374 -16.48 -5.53 -9.24
C GLN A 374 -15.67 -6.20 -10.37
N GLU A 375 -15.66 -7.54 -10.47
CA GLU A 375 -14.91 -8.24 -11.52
C GLU A 375 -15.36 -7.84 -12.93
N ARG A 376 -16.67 -7.66 -13.14
CA ARG A 376 -17.21 -7.24 -14.44
C ARG A 376 -16.72 -5.84 -14.82
N ILE A 377 -16.79 -4.89 -13.89
CA ILE A 377 -16.36 -3.51 -14.11
C ILE A 377 -14.84 -3.44 -14.28
N LEU A 378 -14.05 -4.16 -13.47
CA LEU A 378 -12.59 -4.14 -13.58
C LEU A 378 -12.09 -4.68 -14.94
N ARG A 379 -12.75 -5.67 -15.53
CA ARG A 379 -12.44 -6.11 -16.90
C ARG A 379 -12.66 -4.99 -17.93
N LEU A 380 -13.76 -4.25 -17.81
CA LEU A 380 -14.04 -3.12 -18.69
C LEU A 380 -13.06 -1.96 -18.48
N VAL A 381 -12.72 -1.65 -17.22
CA VAL A 381 -11.70 -0.65 -16.86
C VAL A 381 -10.35 -1.01 -17.47
N LYS A 382 -9.98 -2.31 -17.45
CA LYS A 382 -8.76 -2.83 -18.08
C LYS A 382 -8.81 -2.73 -19.61
N GLU A 383 -9.94 -3.06 -20.24
CA GLU A 383 -10.15 -2.91 -21.69
C GLU A 383 -10.03 -1.44 -22.14
N ALA A 384 -10.61 -0.52 -21.37
CA ALA A 384 -10.50 0.92 -21.57
C ALA A 384 -9.11 1.47 -21.20
N GLN A 385 -8.22 0.66 -20.63
CA GLN A 385 -6.89 1.04 -20.15
C GLN A 385 -6.93 2.27 -19.23
N LEU A 386 -7.91 2.32 -18.32
CA LEU A 386 -7.98 3.40 -17.34
C LEU A 386 -6.97 3.19 -16.21
N GLY A 387 -6.46 4.29 -15.66
CA GLY A 387 -5.83 4.29 -14.33
C GLY A 387 -6.81 4.72 -13.24
N ILE A 388 -6.48 4.44 -11.98
CA ILE A 388 -7.26 4.87 -10.81
C ILE A 388 -6.35 5.69 -9.89
N ILE A 389 -6.79 6.89 -9.53
CA ILE A 389 -6.16 7.73 -8.51
C ILE A 389 -6.96 7.59 -7.22
N VAL A 390 -6.29 7.16 -6.16
CA VAL A 390 -6.89 6.90 -4.85
C VAL A 390 -6.46 8.00 -3.89
N CYS A 391 -7.43 8.60 -3.21
CA CYS A 391 -7.22 9.59 -2.16
C CYS A 391 -7.82 9.06 -0.86
N PRO A 392 -7.10 8.19 -0.11
CA PRO A 392 -7.65 7.46 1.04
C PRO A 392 -8.37 8.31 2.08
N SER A 393 -7.78 9.43 2.53
CA SER A 393 -8.39 10.30 3.55
C SER A 393 -9.66 10.97 3.04
N ALA A 394 -9.67 11.36 1.77
CA ALA A 394 -10.86 11.90 1.14
C ALA A 394 -11.96 10.84 1.02
N ALA A 395 -11.59 9.65 0.59
CA ALA A 395 -12.54 8.58 0.34
C ALA A 395 -13.23 8.12 1.64
N ILE A 396 -12.50 8.03 2.75
CA ILE A 396 -13.06 7.64 4.05
C ILE A 396 -13.93 8.73 4.70
N SER A 397 -13.70 10.01 4.39
CA SER A 397 -14.48 11.12 4.95
C SER A 397 -15.83 11.32 4.24
N MET A 398 -16.06 10.61 3.13
CA MET A 398 -17.31 10.68 2.38
C MET A 398 -18.49 10.21 3.23
N LYS A 399 -19.64 10.87 3.01
CA LYS A 399 -20.85 10.62 3.79
C LYS A 399 -21.32 9.18 3.56
N GLN A 400 -21.50 8.43 4.64
CA GLN A 400 -22.16 7.14 4.58
C GLN A 400 -23.67 7.32 4.29
N LEU A 401 -24.19 6.51 3.38
CA LEU A 401 -25.61 6.47 3.08
C LEU A 401 -26.37 5.71 4.17
N ASP A 402 -27.63 6.10 4.40
CA ASP A 402 -28.54 5.38 5.28
C ASP A 402 -29.07 4.12 4.56
N LYS A 403 -28.16 3.18 4.32
CA LYS A 403 -28.39 1.91 3.62
C LYS A 403 -27.83 0.75 4.46
N VAL A 404 -28.57 -0.36 4.49
CA VAL A 404 -28.10 -1.60 5.10
C VAL A 404 -27.39 -2.42 4.03
N ALA A 405 -26.07 -2.50 4.10
CA ALA A 405 -25.22 -3.26 3.18
C ALA A 405 -24.17 -4.07 3.96
N PRO A 406 -23.56 -5.11 3.36
CA PRO A 406 -22.36 -5.73 3.91
C PRO A 406 -21.30 -4.67 4.21
N ILE A 407 -20.57 -4.82 5.31
CA ILE A 407 -19.55 -3.83 5.70
C ILE A 407 -18.45 -3.81 4.65
N HIS A 408 -18.21 -2.65 4.05
CA HIS A 408 -17.08 -2.38 3.17
C HIS A 408 -16.43 -1.05 3.57
N ASN A 409 -15.17 -0.86 3.16
CA ASN A 409 -14.51 0.45 3.28
C ASN A 409 -14.89 1.35 2.11
N SER A 410 -14.74 2.66 2.29
CA SER A 410 -14.95 3.67 1.24
C SER A 410 -13.70 3.85 0.37
N ILE A 411 -12.85 2.83 0.22
CA ILE A 411 -11.61 2.88 -0.58
C ILE A 411 -11.67 1.72 -1.56
N VAL A 412 -11.26 1.97 -2.81
CA VAL A 412 -11.22 0.97 -3.89
C VAL A 412 -10.57 -0.36 -3.46
N PRO A 413 -11.01 -1.51 -4.00
CA PRO A 413 -10.45 -2.81 -3.65
C PRO A 413 -9.05 -2.97 -4.27
N LEU A 414 -8.02 -2.43 -3.62
CA LEU A 414 -6.65 -2.32 -4.14
C LEU A 414 -6.11 -3.65 -4.64
N LYS A 415 -6.28 -4.72 -3.87
CA LYS A 415 -5.79 -6.06 -4.25
C LYS A 415 -6.34 -6.50 -5.61
N LYS A 416 -7.63 -6.27 -5.85
CA LYS A 416 -8.26 -6.61 -7.13
C LYS A 416 -7.77 -5.75 -8.28
N LEU A 417 -7.56 -4.45 -8.04
CA LEU A 417 -6.98 -3.57 -9.06
C LEU A 417 -5.62 -4.09 -9.52
N LEU A 418 -4.78 -4.50 -8.56
CA LEU A 418 -3.46 -5.05 -8.84
C LEU A 418 -3.53 -6.41 -9.55
N GLU A 419 -4.48 -7.29 -9.17
CA GLU A 419 -4.70 -8.58 -9.84
C GLU A 419 -5.15 -8.43 -11.31
N HIS A 420 -5.79 -7.32 -11.68
CA HIS A 420 -6.19 -6.99 -13.05
C HIS A 420 -5.14 -6.12 -13.80
N ASP A 421 -3.97 -5.88 -13.20
CA ASP A 421 -2.94 -5.00 -13.75
C ASP A 421 -3.47 -3.59 -14.09
N ILE A 422 -4.37 -3.05 -13.27
CA ILE A 422 -4.89 -1.68 -13.42
C ILE A 422 -3.91 -0.72 -12.74
N PRO A 423 -3.42 0.33 -13.44
CA PRO A 423 -2.56 1.33 -12.83
C PRO A 423 -3.24 2.04 -11.66
N VAL A 424 -2.55 2.12 -10.52
CA VAL A 424 -3.03 2.81 -9.32
C VAL A 424 -2.04 3.91 -8.95
N TYR A 425 -2.56 5.08 -8.62
CA TYR A 425 -1.80 6.24 -8.18
C TYR A 425 -2.40 6.78 -6.88
N LEU A 426 -1.61 7.55 -6.12
CA LEU A 426 -2.05 8.19 -4.87
C LEU A 426 -2.22 9.70 -5.03
N GLY A 427 -3.16 10.26 -4.28
CA GLY A 427 -3.34 11.69 -4.10
C GLY A 427 -3.80 12.04 -2.68
N VAL A 428 -3.74 13.32 -2.36
CA VAL A 428 -4.17 13.87 -1.06
C VAL A 428 -5.51 14.60 -1.14
N ASP A 429 -5.97 14.92 -2.36
CA ASP A 429 -7.22 15.65 -2.59
C ASP A 429 -7.20 17.07 -1.97
N ASN A 430 -8.28 17.49 -1.32
CA ASN A 430 -8.37 18.78 -0.65
C ASN A 430 -7.51 18.85 0.62
N ILE A 431 -6.97 20.03 0.93
CA ILE A 431 -6.16 20.29 2.14
C ILE A 431 -6.76 21.45 2.92
N HIS A 432 -7.13 21.23 4.18
CA HIS A 432 -7.64 22.26 5.09
C HIS A 432 -8.72 23.17 4.47
N ASP A 433 -9.77 22.54 3.94
CA ASP A 433 -10.86 23.25 3.27
C ASP A 433 -12.25 22.77 3.72
N LEU A 434 -13.33 23.29 3.13
CA LEU A 434 -14.69 22.90 3.58
C LEU A 434 -15.05 21.45 3.25
N PHE A 435 -14.44 20.86 2.22
CA PHE A 435 -14.61 19.44 1.89
C PHE A 435 -13.84 18.59 2.91
N MET A 436 -12.56 18.92 3.11
CA MET A 436 -11.61 18.18 3.95
C MET A 436 -10.93 19.11 4.97
N PRO A 437 -11.55 19.35 6.14
CA PRO A 437 -11.01 20.31 7.10
C PRO A 437 -9.72 19.84 7.80
N LEU A 438 -9.51 18.53 7.91
CA LEU A 438 -8.41 17.92 8.67
C LEU A 438 -7.30 17.32 7.81
N VAL A 439 -7.51 17.16 6.50
CA VAL A 439 -6.47 16.63 5.61
C VAL A 439 -5.37 17.68 5.49
N ASP A 440 -4.14 17.25 5.75
CA ASP A 440 -2.95 18.11 5.88
C ASP A 440 -1.94 17.94 4.72
N GLY A 441 -2.19 16.96 3.84
CA GLY A 441 -1.35 16.65 2.68
C GLY A 441 -0.21 15.65 2.95
N ASP A 442 -0.22 14.90 4.05
CA ASP A 442 0.80 13.88 4.36
C ASP A 442 0.66 12.61 3.49
N MET A 443 1.58 12.40 2.55
CA MET A 443 1.63 11.23 1.65
C MET A 443 1.94 9.91 2.37
N TRP A 444 2.67 9.95 3.50
CA TRP A 444 2.83 8.76 4.33
C TRP A 444 1.50 8.39 4.99
N PHE A 445 0.75 9.38 5.46
CA PHE A 445 -0.57 9.12 6.04
C PHE A 445 -1.52 8.49 5.00
N GLU A 446 -1.57 9.03 3.77
CA GLU A 446 -2.35 8.44 2.69
C GLU A 446 -1.90 7.01 2.38
N SER A 447 -0.59 6.78 2.27
CA SER A 447 -0.04 5.44 2.01
C SER A 447 -0.38 4.45 3.11
N ARG A 448 -0.28 4.85 4.38
CA ARG A 448 -0.64 4.03 5.54
C ARG A 448 -2.13 3.71 5.53
N LEU A 449 -2.98 4.71 5.32
CA LEU A 449 -4.43 4.54 5.31
C LEU A 449 -4.87 3.62 4.16
N LEU A 450 -4.24 3.72 2.97
CA LEU A 450 -4.46 2.79 1.87
C LEU A 450 -4.19 1.33 2.29
N MET A 451 -3.05 1.07 2.93
CA MET A 451 -2.64 -0.26 3.40
C MET A 451 -3.61 -0.80 4.46
N GLU A 452 -3.93 -0.01 5.48
CA GLU A 452 -4.79 -0.42 6.59
C GLU A 452 -6.23 -0.67 6.14
N ALA A 453 -6.77 0.20 5.28
CA ALA A 453 -8.13 0.04 4.76
C ALA A 453 -8.27 -1.18 3.83
N ASN A 454 -7.22 -1.55 3.10
CA ASN A 454 -7.25 -2.72 2.21
C ASN A 454 -6.69 -4.00 2.85
N ARG A 455 -6.15 -3.93 4.07
CA ARG A 455 -5.36 -5.01 4.70
C ARG A 455 -4.25 -5.51 3.77
N PHE A 456 -3.63 -4.59 3.04
CA PHE A 456 -2.60 -4.85 2.05
C PHE A 456 -1.28 -4.28 2.56
N TYR A 457 -0.44 -5.14 3.14
CA TYR A 457 0.79 -4.74 3.84
C TYR A 457 2.08 -5.01 3.05
N ASP A 458 2.00 -5.05 1.72
CA ASP A 458 3.16 -5.12 0.85
C ASP A 458 3.78 -3.71 0.70
N ILE A 459 4.74 -3.41 1.57
CA ILE A 459 5.33 -2.08 1.71
C ILE A 459 6.10 -1.64 0.46
N GLU A 460 6.78 -2.56 -0.20
CA GLU A 460 7.52 -2.29 -1.43
C GLU A 460 6.56 -1.94 -2.57
N LYS A 461 5.47 -2.71 -2.69
CA LYS A 461 4.44 -2.43 -3.70
C LYS A 461 3.73 -1.10 -3.46
N VAL A 462 3.39 -0.77 -2.21
CA VAL A 462 2.77 0.52 -1.89
C VAL A 462 3.76 1.68 -2.09
N ALA A 463 5.04 1.51 -1.73
CA ALA A 463 6.05 2.51 -2.02
C ALA A 463 6.21 2.74 -3.53
N GLN A 464 6.16 1.69 -4.35
CA GLN A 464 6.14 1.81 -5.82
C GLN A 464 4.94 2.63 -6.30
N ILE A 465 3.73 2.33 -5.83
CA ILE A 465 2.51 3.10 -6.17
C ILE A 465 2.65 4.57 -5.77
N ALA A 466 3.13 4.84 -4.55
CA ALA A 466 3.28 6.18 -4.00
C ALA A 466 4.40 7.00 -4.65
N SER A 467 5.27 6.39 -5.44
CA SER A 467 6.40 7.04 -6.11
C SER A 467 6.38 6.87 -7.64
N ASP A 468 5.32 6.26 -8.19
CA ASP A 468 5.21 5.99 -9.63
C ASP A 468 4.97 7.30 -10.40
N LYS A 469 6.00 7.79 -11.09
CA LYS A 469 5.94 9.04 -11.89
C LYS A 469 5.66 8.80 -13.37
N SER A 470 5.34 7.56 -13.75
CA SER A 470 5.13 7.22 -15.16
C SER A 470 3.95 7.95 -15.79
N GLY A 471 2.96 8.34 -14.99
CA GLY A 471 1.79 9.05 -15.46
C GLY A 471 1.18 8.36 -16.69
N PHE A 472 0.90 9.14 -17.74
CA PHE A 472 0.30 8.64 -18.98
C PHE A 472 1.33 8.09 -19.97
N ASN A 473 2.61 8.05 -19.59
CA ASN A 473 3.72 7.64 -20.47
C ASN A 473 4.01 6.14 -20.40
N LYS A 474 3.23 5.35 -19.63
CA LYS A 474 3.42 3.91 -19.46
C LYS A 474 2.61 3.10 -20.49
N ILE A 475 2.92 3.27 -21.77
CA ILE A 475 2.57 2.29 -22.82
C ILE A 475 3.72 2.28 -23.84
N ASN A 476 4.61 1.30 -23.69
CA ASN A 476 5.27 0.56 -24.76
C ASN A 476 5.96 -0.67 -24.17
#